data_AF-A0A9D2KRD3-F1
#
_entry.id   AF-A0A9D2KRD3-F1
#
_cell.length_a   1.000
_cell.length_b   1.000
_cell.length_c   1.000
_cell.angle_alpha   90.00
_cell.angle_beta   90.00
_cell.angle_gamma   90.00
#
_symmetry.space_group_name_H-M   'P 1'
#
loop_
_entity.id
_entity.type
_entity.pdbx_description
1 polymer ?
#
loop_
_entity_poly.entity_id
_entity_poly.type
_entity_poly.pdbx_seq_one_letter_code
_entity_poly.pdbx_strand_id
1 'polypeptide(L)'
;MPGELGYGKAVLIALDQLVNALLGGWPDETLSSRAWRWHVDGARHWPCRAIDRVAALLGDAKHCEESFKSERLGRQLPPEARPACPHQTSKE
;
A
#
# COMPACT_ATOMS: atom_id res chain seq x y z
N MET A 1 6.23 17.31 -5.78
CA MET A 1 5.08 16.75 -5.04
C MET A 1 5.30 17.00 -3.56
N PRO A 2 4.57 17.93 -2.92
CA PRO A 2 4.70 18.14 -1.48
C PRO A 2 3.88 17.06 -0.79
N GLY A 3 4.55 16.05 -0.24
CA GLY A 3 3.85 14.99 0.49
C GLY A 3 4.70 13.76 0.70
N GLU A 4 5.86 13.88 1.34
CA GLU A 4 6.64 12.79 2.00
C GLU A 4 7.04 11.54 1.15
N LEU A 5 6.50 11.37 -0.05
CA LEU A 5 6.74 10.28 -0.98
C LEU A 5 7.59 10.79 -2.14
N GLY A 6 8.80 10.23 -2.29
CA GLY A 6 9.65 10.52 -3.44
C GLY A 6 8.95 10.14 -4.75
N TYR A 7 9.22 10.90 -5.82
CA TYR A 7 8.60 10.70 -7.13
C TYR A 7 8.75 9.26 -7.65
N GLY A 8 9.95 8.67 -7.49
CA GLY A 8 10.18 7.28 -7.88
C GLY A 8 9.29 6.28 -7.12
N LYS A 9 9.02 6.53 -5.84
CA LYS A 9 8.12 5.69 -5.03
C LYS A 9 6.67 5.83 -5.50
N ALA A 10 6.24 7.03 -5.88
CA ALA A 10 4.90 7.25 -6.43
C ALA A 10 4.71 6.50 -7.77
N VAL A 11 5.72 6.51 -8.64
CA VAL A 11 5.70 5.75 -9.90
C VAL A 11 5.60 4.24 -9.65
N LEU A 12 6.34 3.71 -8.67
CA LEU A 12 6.27 2.30 -8.31
C LEU A 12 4.87 1.91 -7.77
N ILE A 13 4.25 2.76 -6.95
CA ILE A 13 2.88 2.54 -6.45
C ILE A 13 1.88 2.54 -7.61
N ALA A 14 1.99 3.50 -8.54
CA ALA A 14 1.11 3.57 -9.69
C ALA A 14 1.23 2.34 -10.60
N LEU A 15 2.45 1.82 -10.79
CA LEU A 15 2.68 0.59 -11.54
C LEU A 15 2.07 -0.62 -10.83
N ASP A 16 2.22 -0.70 -9.51
CA ASP A 16 1.64 -1.77 -8.70
C ASP A 16 0.11 -1.78 -8.76
N GLN A 17 -0.51 -0.60 -8.60
CA GLN A 17 -1.95 -0.39 -8.75
C GLN A 17 -2.45 -0.76 -10.16
N LEU A 18 -1.69 -0.41 -11.21
CA LEU A 18 -2.01 -0.80 -12.59
C LEU A 18 -2.04 -2.32 -12.74
N VAL A 19 -1.01 -3.01 -12.24
CA VAL A 19 -0.95 -4.47 -12.30
C VAL A 19 -2.10 -5.09 -11.49
N ASN A 20 -2.42 -4.54 -10.31
CA ASN A 20 -3.55 -5.02 -9.51
C ASN A 20 -4.87 -4.87 -10.25
N ALA A 21 -5.12 -3.72 -10.87
CA ALA A 21 -6.32 -3.45 -11.68
C ALA A 21 -6.43 -4.43 -12.86
N LEU A 22 -5.33 -4.70 -13.56
CA LEU A 22 -5.28 -5.69 -14.65
C LEU A 22 -5.59 -7.11 -14.15
N LEU A 23 -5.26 -7.43 -12.89
CA LEU A 23 -5.59 -8.69 -12.23
C LEU A 23 -6.97 -8.67 -11.53
N GLY A 24 -7.83 -7.70 -11.87
CA GLY A 24 -9.19 -7.58 -11.35
C GLY A 24 -9.30 -7.16 -9.89
N GLY A 25 -8.26 -6.50 -9.35
CA GLY A 25 -8.31 -5.81 -8.06
C GLY A 25 -8.87 -4.40 -8.19
N TRP A 26 -8.99 -3.68 -7.07
CA TRP A 26 -9.44 -2.28 -7.12
C TRP A 26 -8.32 -1.37 -7.67
N PRO A 27 -8.64 -0.35 -8.46
CA PRO A 27 -7.65 0.48 -9.15
C PRO A 27 -6.79 1.34 -8.21
N ASP A 28 -7.25 1.60 -7.00
CA ASP A 28 -6.55 2.31 -5.93
C ASP A 28 -5.86 1.36 -4.93
N GLU A 29 -6.05 0.06 -5.09
CA GLU A 29 -5.50 -0.99 -4.23
C GLU A 29 -4.17 -1.52 -4.77
N THR A 30 -3.20 -1.67 -3.89
CA THR A 30 -1.90 -2.29 -4.20
C THR A 30 -1.96 -3.83 -4.10
N LEU A 31 -1.17 -4.54 -4.90
CA LEU A 31 -1.02 -6.00 -4.87
C LEU A 31 -0.65 -6.51 -3.48
N SER A 32 0.22 -5.78 -2.77
CA SER A 32 0.64 -6.08 -1.41
C SER A 32 -0.50 -5.91 -0.40
N SER A 33 -1.31 -4.84 -0.51
CA SER A 33 -2.54 -4.64 0.28
C SER A 33 -3.58 -5.74 0.02
N ARG A 34 -3.82 -6.07 -1.25
CA ARG A 34 -4.72 -7.17 -1.65
C ARG A 34 -4.26 -8.53 -1.13
N ALA A 35 -2.96 -8.80 -1.22
CA ALA A 35 -2.36 -10.03 -0.69
C ALA A 35 -2.51 -10.13 0.84
N TRP A 36 -2.38 -9.01 1.56
CA TRP A 36 -2.65 -8.95 3.00
C TRP A 36 -4.12 -9.23 3.32
N ARG A 37 -5.07 -8.67 2.55
CA ARG A 37 -6.51 -8.97 2.73
C ARG A 37 -6.79 -10.46 2.56
N TRP A 38 -6.26 -11.09 1.51
CA TRP A 38 -6.39 -12.55 1.33
C TRP A 38 -5.71 -13.37 2.43
N HIS A 39 -4.66 -12.85 3.04
CA HIS A 39 -4.01 -13.49 4.18
C HIS A 39 -4.90 -13.43 5.43
N VAL A 40 -5.49 -12.28 5.72
CA VAL A 40 -6.41 -12.07 6.86
C VAL A 40 -7.73 -12.83 6.68
N ASP A 41 -8.29 -12.81 5.47
CA ASP A 41 -9.54 -13.50 5.13
C ASP A 41 -9.37 -15.03 5.03
N GLY A 42 -8.14 -15.54 5.17
CA GLY A 42 -7.82 -16.97 5.08
C GLY A 42 -7.95 -17.58 3.68
N ALA A 43 -8.23 -16.77 2.66
CA ALA A 43 -8.45 -17.24 1.29
C ALA A 43 -7.16 -17.76 0.63
N ARG A 44 -6.07 -16.97 0.69
CA ARG A 44 -4.78 -17.30 0.06
C ARG A 44 -3.61 -16.66 0.81
N HIS A 45 -2.76 -17.47 1.41
CA HIS A 45 -1.59 -17.00 2.18
C HIS A 45 -0.29 -16.93 1.36
N TRP A 46 -0.19 -17.67 0.25
CA TRP A 46 1.03 -17.76 -0.55
C TRP A 46 1.44 -16.44 -1.23
N PRO A 47 0.52 -15.57 -1.72
CA PRO A 47 0.92 -14.33 -2.37
C PRO A 47 1.54 -13.34 -1.38
N CYS A 48 0.94 -13.21 -0.19
CA CYS A 48 1.45 -12.36 0.90
C CYS A 48 2.86 -12.79 1.29
N ARG A 49 3.07 -14.10 1.53
CA ARG A 49 4.40 -14.62 1.88
C ARG A 49 5.42 -14.47 0.75
N ALA A 50 5.02 -14.57 -0.51
CA ALA A 50 5.91 -14.39 -1.64
C ALA A 50 6.39 -12.93 -1.73
N ILE A 51 5.46 -11.98 -1.63
CA ILE A 51 5.76 -10.54 -1.65
C ILE A 51 6.60 -10.15 -0.43
N ASP A 52 6.21 -10.57 0.78
CA ASP A 52 6.97 -10.29 2.00
C ASP A 52 8.37 -10.91 1.97
N ARG A 53 8.57 -12.07 1.33
CA ARG A 53 9.91 -12.66 1.15
C ARG A 53 10.78 -11.84 0.20
N VAL A 54 10.22 -11.38 -0.91
CA VAL A 54 10.94 -10.52 -1.86
C VAL A 54 11.29 -9.20 -1.20
N ALA A 55 10.36 -8.61 -0.45
CA ALA A 55 10.58 -7.38 0.29
C ALA A 55 11.56 -7.57 1.46
N ALA A 56 11.56 -8.73 2.13
CA ALA A 56 12.52 -9.06 3.19
C ALA A 56 13.96 -9.12 2.66
N LEU A 57 14.17 -9.57 1.42
CA LEU A 57 15.48 -9.50 0.75
C LEU A 57 15.95 -8.06 0.53
N LEU A 58 15.03 -7.10 0.50
CA LEU A 58 15.27 -5.66 0.41
C LEU A 58 15.23 -4.96 1.78
N GLY A 59 15.10 -5.72 2.88
CA GLY A 59 15.09 -5.20 4.25
C GLY A 59 13.71 -4.89 4.84
N ASP A 60 12.61 -5.23 4.14
CA ASP A 60 11.24 -4.98 4.59
C ASP A 60 10.46 -6.30 4.79
N ALA A 61 10.48 -6.82 6.02
CA ALA A 61 9.91 -8.13 6.33
C ALA A 61 8.38 -8.15 6.52
N LYS A 62 7.72 -6.98 6.59
CA LYS A 62 6.26 -6.86 6.81
C LYS A 62 5.59 -5.95 5.79
N HIS A 63 6.11 -5.99 4.57
CA HIS A 63 5.73 -5.09 3.49
C HIS A 63 4.23 -5.10 3.18
N CYS A 64 3.58 -6.28 3.18
CA CYS A 64 2.15 -6.39 2.88
C CYS A 64 1.27 -5.77 3.96
N GLU A 65 1.60 -5.99 5.24
CA GLU A 65 0.86 -5.40 6.37
C GLU A 65 1.00 -3.87 6.40
N GLU A 66 2.21 -3.37 6.17
CA GLU A 66 2.49 -1.93 6.15
C GLU A 66 1.83 -1.24 4.95
N SER A 67 1.84 -1.88 3.79
CA SER A 67 1.14 -1.40 2.59
C SER A 67 -0.35 -1.26 2.85
N PHE A 68 -0.99 -2.28 3.43
CA PHE A 68 -2.39 -2.23 3.81
C PHE A 68 -2.71 -1.09 4.81
N LYS A 69 -1.87 -0.91 5.84
CA LYS A 69 -2.03 0.21 6.80
C LYS A 69 -1.86 1.57 6.11
N SER A 70 -0.90 1.69 5.20
CA SER A 70 -0.63 2.91 4.44
C SER A 70 -1.81 3.29 3.53
N GLU A 71 -2.39 2.28 2.87
CA GLU A 71 -3.55 2.43 2.00
C GLU A 71 -4.79 2.91 2.78
N ARG A 72 -5.03 2.34 3.97
CA ARG A 72 -6.09 2.79 4.89
C ARG A 72 -5.93 4.24 5.36
N LEU A 73 -4.69 4.71 5.46
CA LEU A 73 -4.37 6.10 5.80
C LEU A 73 -4.36 7.03 4.57
N GLY A 74 -4.56 6.49 3.37
CA GLY A 74 -4.52 7.24 2.11
C GLY A 74 -3.18 7.89 1.82
N ARG A 75 -2.04 7.34 2.30
CA ARG A 75 -0.73 8.01 2.17
C ARG A 75 -0.27 8.15 0.71
N GLN A 76 -0.75 7.29 -0.18
CA GLN A 76 -0.55 7.36 -1.62
C GLN A 76 -1.26 8.55 -2.28
N LEU A 77 -2.31 9.08 -1.64
CA LEU A 77 -3.04 10.25 -2.09
C LEU A 77 -2.31 11.54 -1.70
N PRO A 78 -2.49 12.62 -2.47
CA PRO A 78 -1.99 13.93 -2.07
C PRO A 78 -2.65 14.35 -0.75
N PRO A 79 -1.96 15.15 0.10
CA PRO A 79 -2.42 15.49 1.46
C PRO A 79 -3.88 15.96 1.55
N GLU A 80 -4.33 16.74 0.58
CA GLU A 80 -5.67 17.29 0.46
C GLU A 80 -6.77 16.25 0.19
N ALA A 81 -6.41 15.09 -0.36
CA ALA A 81 -7.34 14.00 -0.68
C ALA A 81 -7.28 12.85 0.34
N ARG A 82 -6.45 12.96 1.38
CA ARG A 82 -6.35 11.93 2.41
C ARG A 82 -7.59 11.97 3.31
N PRO A 83 -8.08 10.80 3.77
CA PRO A 83 -9.13 10.78 4.78
C PRO A 83 -8.66 11.54 6.02
N ALA A 84 -9.54 12.37 6.59
CA ALA A 84 -9.21 13.13 7.80
C ALA A 84 -8.78 12.17 8.89
N CYS A 85 -7.49 12.19 9.23
CA CYS A 85 -7.00 11.44 10.37
C CYS A 85 -7.59 12.11 11.63
N PRO A 86 -8.30 11.41 12.54
CA PRO A 86 -8.88 12.02 13.73
C PRO A 86 -7.87 12.68 14.69
N HIS A 87 -6.56 12.57 14.41
CA HIS A 87 -5.47 13.04 15.26
C HIS A 87 -4.38 13.82 14.50
N GLN A 88 -4.77 14.74 13.63
CA GLN A 88 -3.89 15.84 13.24
C GLN A 88 -4.59 17.16 13.48
N THR A 89 -4.65 17.57 14.75
CA THR A 89 -4.74 18.99 15.09
C THR A 89 -3.51 19.67 14.50
N SER A 90 -3.76 20.58 13.56
CA SER A 90 -2.79 21.52 13.00
C SER A 90 -1.86 22.03 14.10
N LYS A 91 -0.55 21.86 13.92
CA LYS A 91 0.39 22.75 14.59
C LYS A 91 0.36 24.06 13.81
N GLU A 92 -0.24 25.06 14.43
CA GLU A 92 -0.04 26.49 14.10
C GLU A 92 1.43 26.89 14.25
#